data_AF-A0A6J4KI87-F1
#
_entry.id   AF-A0A6J4KI87-F1
#
_cell.length_a   1.000
_cell.length_b   1.000
_cell.length_c   1.000
_cell.angle_alpha   90.00
_cell.angle_beta   90.00
_cell.angle_gamma   90.00
#
_symmetry.space_group_name_H-M   'P 1'
#
loop_
_entity.id
_entity.type
_entity.pdbx_description
1 polymer ?
#
loop_
_entity_poly.entity_id
_entity_poly.type
_entity_poly.pdbx_seq_one_letter_code
_entity_poly.pdbx_strand_id
1 'polypeptide(L)' 'MAKRIGGKTTEIEASHVPFISHPREVAKLIIEAASSAVK' A
#
# COMPACT_ATOMS: atom_id res chain seq x y z
N MET A 1 5.63 11.88 6.02
CA MET A 1 6.79 11.99 5.10
C MET A 1 6.35 11.80 3.64
N ALA A 2 5.69 10.70 3.29
CA ALA A 2 5.16 10.44 1.94
C ALA A 2 4.34 11.60 1.34
N LYS A 3 3.42 12.19 2.10
CA LYS A 3 2.63 13.36 1.65
C LYS A 3 3.47 14.57 1.22
N ARG A 4 4.63 14.80 1.84
CA ARG A 4 5.51 15.96 1.52
C ARG A 4 6.21 15.83 0.17
N ILE A 5 6.37 14.60 -0.33
CA ILE A 5 6.98 14.31 -1.63
C ILE A 5 5.92 13.95 -2.70
N GLY A 6 4.64 14.22 -2.43
CA GLY A 6 3.54 13.88 -3.33
C GLY A 6 3.16 12.40 -3.37
N GLY A 7 3.65 11.58 -2.45
CA GLY A 7 3.30 10.16 -2.37
C GLY A 7 1.88 9.92 -1.85
N LYS A 8 1.14 9.02 -2.51
CA LYS A 8 -0.16 8.51 -2.03
C LYS A 8 0.04 7.63 -0.80
N THR A 9 -0.80 7.81 0.21
CA THR A 9 -0.80 6.99 1.43
C THR A 9 -2.12 6.25 1.58
N THR A 10 -2.04 4.99 1.98
CA THR A 10 -3.19 4.13 2.31
C THR A 10 -2.98 3.56 3.70
N GLU A 11 -4.01 3.57 4.54
CA GLU A 11 -3.98 2.94 5.85
C GLU A 11 -4.52 1.51 5.78
N ILE A 12 -3.85 0.57 6.46
CA ILE A 12 -4.28 -0.82 6.65
C ILE A 12 -4.23 -1.06 8.15
N GLU A 13 -5.37 -1.43 8.74
CA GLU A 13 -5.46 -1.67 10.18
C GLU A 13 -4.72 -2.96 10.53
N ALA A 14 -3.52 -2.84 11.11
CA ALA A 14 -2.70 -3.97 11.51
C ALA A 14 -1.79 -3.61 12.69
N SER A 15 -1.34 -4.61 13.44
CA SER A 15 -0.44 -4.39 14.59
C SER A 15 0.98 -3.99 14.17
N HIS A 16 1.68 -4.82 13.39
CA HIS A 16 3.06 -4.52 12.98
C HIS A 16 3.43 -5.09 11.62
N VAL A 17 3.00 -6.33 11.33
CA VAL A 17 3.37 -7.05 10.10
C VAL A 17 2.13 -7.28 9.23
N PRO A 18 1.69 -6.26 8.46
CA PRO A 18 0.44 -6.33 7.69
C PRO A 18 0.49 -7.35 6.55
N PHE A 19 1.67 -7.68 6.02
CA PHE A 19 1.76 -8.71 4.97
C PHE A 19 1.43 -10.12 5.47
N ILE A 20 1.51 -10.39 6.79
CA ILE A 20 1.11 -11.68 7.38
C ILE A 20 -0.35 -11.63 7.78
N SER A 21 -0.78 -10.57 8.45
CA SER A 21 -2.15 -10.48 8.99
C SER A 21 -3.19 -10.13 7.93
N HIS A 22 -2.84 -9.30 6.94
CA HIS A 22 -3.73 -8.80 5.89
C HIS A 22 -3.10 -9.00 4.49
N PRO A 23 -2.68 -10.22 4.11
CA PRO A 23 -1.92 -10.47 2.90
C PRO A 23 -2.67 -10.04 1.63
N ARG A 24 -3.99 -10.20 1.60
CA ARG A 24 -4.83 -9.84 0.45
C ARG A 24 -4.90 -8.33 0.23
N GLU A 25 -5.04 -7.54 1.29
CA GLU A 25 -5.09 -6.07 1.18
C GLU A 25 -3.74 -5.51 0.76
N VAL A 26 -2.65 -6.02 1.33
CA VAL A 26 -1.29 -5.63 0.94
C VAL A 26 -1.03 -5.98 -0.54
N ALA A 27 -1.40 -7.19 -0.98
CA ALA A 27 -1.24 -7.59 -2.38
C ALA A 27 -2.05 -6.68 -3.33
N LYS A 28 -3.30 -6.35 -2.96
CA LYS A 28 -4.15 -5.44 -3.73
C LYS A 28 -3.50 -4.05 -3.86
N LEU A 29 -2.98 -3.51 -2.76
CA LEU A 29 -2.30 -2.21 -2.75
C LEU A 29 -1.07 -2.20 -3.69
N ILE A 30 -0.28 -3.27 -3.67
CA ILE A 30 0.90 -3.42 -4.55
C ILE A 30 0.48 -3.44 -6.03
N ILE A 31 -0.55 -4.22 -6.37
CA ILE A 31 -1.05 -4.33 -7.76
C ILE A 31 -1.58 -2.97 -8.24
N GLU A 32 -2.34 -2.25 -7.40
CA GLU A 32 -2.85 -0.91 -7.73
C GLU A 32 -1.71 0.09 -7.98
N ALA A 33 -0.70 0.10 -7.10
CA ALA A 33 0.46 0.97 -7.24
C ALA A 33 1.27 0.65 -8.51
N ALA A 34 1.55 -0.63 -8.76
CA ALA A 34 2.29 -1.07 -9.94
C ALA A 34 1.53 -0.76 -11.24
N SER A 35 0.22 -0.99 -11.27
CA SER A 35 -0.61 -0.71 -12.45
C SER A 35 -0.69 0.79 -12.75
N SER A 36 -0.65 1.63 -11.73
CA SER A 36 -0.65 3.09 -11.89
C SER A 36 0.66 3.65 -12.42
N ALA A 37 1.78 2.92 -12.28
CA ALA A 37 3.09 3.34 -12.76
C ALA A 37 3.32 3.07 -14.26
N VAL A 38 2.50 2.20 -14.88
CA VAL A 38 2.62 1.78 -16.28
C VAL A 38 1.61 2.50 -17.19
N LYS A 39 0.75 3.35 -16.62
CA LYS A 39 -0.15 4.25 -17.35
C LYS A 39 0.52 5.59 -17.62
#